data_AF-A0A945D3C1-F1
#
_entry.id   AF-A0A945D3C1-F1
#
_cell.length_a   1.000
_cell.length_b   1.000
_cell.length_c   1.000
_cell.angle_alpha   90.00
_cell.angle_beta   90.00
_cell.angle_gamma   90.00
#
_symmetry.space_group_name_H-M   'P 1'
#
loop_
_entity.id
_entity.type
_entity.pdbx_description
1 polymer ?
#
loop_
_entity_poly.entity_id
_entity_poly.type
_entity_poly.pdbx_seq_one_letter_code
_entity_poly.pdbx_strand_id
1 'polypeptide(L)'
;MKINHWLKRAYIALCAVIFAVGAAQASEDTAIVESLTSDRQDIQEMDFLGSGQTFDLKKGEVLTLVYLNSCVQEVITGGTVTIGASKSLIVGGDVIISAVKCDTDVMTASE
;
A
#
# COMPACT_ATOMS: atom_id res chain seq x y z
N MET A 1 9.30 -18.44 -67.82
CA MET A 1 8.58 -19.41 -66.97
C MET A 1 7.96 -18.66 -65.81
N LYS A 2 6.64 -18.60 -65.74
CA LYS A 2 5.84 -17.79 -64.81
C LYS A 2 5.30 -18.77 -63.77
N ILE A 3 5.85 -18.75 -62.56
CA ILE A 3 5.48 -19.67 -61.48
C ILE A 3 4.57 -18.92 -60.49
N ASN A 4 3.46 -19.58 -60.15
CA ASN A 4 2.19 -18.96 -59.82
C ASN A 4 2.09 -18.51 -58.35
N HIS A 5 1.44 -17.36 -58.15
CA HIS A 5 1.23 -16.65 -56.88
C HIS A 5 -0.05 -17.09 -56.13
N TRP A 6 -0.55 -18.31 -56.36
CA TRP A 6 -1.91 -18.73 -55.98
C TRP A 6 -2.02 -19.86 -54.93
N LEU A 7 -0.95 -20.17 -54.18
CA LEU A 7 -0.97 -21.32 -53.25
C LEU A 7 -0.38 -21.04 -51.85
N LYS A 8 -0.13 -19.78 -51.47
CA LYS A 8 0.33 -19.44 -50.12
C LYS A 8 -0.68 -18.56 -49.39
N ARG A 9 -1.93 -19.04 -49.33
CA ARG A 9 -2.87 -18.66 -48.28
C ARG A 9 -2.67 -19.60 -47.10
N ALA A 10 -2.91 -19.08 -45.90
CA ALA A 10 -2.92 -19.76 -44.61
C ALA A 10 -1.57 -19.88 -43.89
N TYR A 11 -1.11 -18.77 -43.31
CA TYR A 11 -0.59 -18.83 -41.94
C TYR A 11 -1.22 -17.69 -41.15
N ILE A 12 -2.30 -18.04 -40.46
CA ILE A 12 -2.91 -17.24 -39.40
C ILE A 12 -1.85 -17.13 -38.30
N ALA A 13 -1.17 -15.98 -38.23
CA ALA A 13 -0.33 -15.65 -37.08
C ALA A 13 -1.27 -15.25 -35.93
N LEU A 14 -1.68 -16.26 -35.17
CA LEU A 14 -2.34 -16.14 -33.87
C LEU A 14 -1.38 -15.44 -32.90
N CYS A 15 -1.40 -14.10 -32.86
CA CYS A 15 -0.80 -13.35 -31.76
C CYS A 15 -1.67 -13.53 -30.52
N ALA A 16 -1.41 -14.60 -29.76
CA ALA A 16 -1.96 -14.78 -28.42
C ALA A 16 -1.36 -13.69 -27.51
N VAL A 17 -2.09 -12.59 -27.31
CA VAL A 17 -1.78 -11.59 -26.31
C VAL A 17 -2.12 -12.19 -24.95
N ILE A 18 -1.12 -12.73 -24.26
CA ILE A 18 -1.25 -13.18 -22.88
C ILE A 18 -1.32 -11.92 -22.01
N PHE A 19 -2.53 -11.45 -21.72
CA PHE A 19 -2.75 -10.50 -20.64
C PHE A 19 -2.52 -11.24 -19.32
N ALA A 20 -1.35 -11.06 -18.72
CA ALA A 20 -1.14 -11.43 -17.32
C ALA A 20 -2.00 -10.50 -16.45
N VAL A 21 -3.22 -10.94 -16.15
CA VAL A 21 -4.05 -10.31 -15.12
C VAL A 21 -3.38 -10.61 -13.78
N GLY A 22 -2.50 -9.71 -13.33
CA GLY A 22 -2.02 -9.75 -11.96
C GLY A 22 -3.22 -9.64 -11.02
N ALA A 23 -3.35 -10.58 -10.09
CA ALA A 23 -4.36 -10.49 -9.06
C ALA A 23 -4.03 -9.24 -8.21
N ALA A 24 -4.83 -8.18 -8.37
CA ALA A 24 -4.83 -7.07 -7.43
C ALA A 24 -5.37 -7.62 -6.11
N GLN A 25 -4.47 -8.02 -5.21
CA GLN A 25 -4.85 -8.27 -3.83
C GLN A 25 -5.26 -6.91 -3.27
N ALA A 26 -6.53 -6.74 -2.96
CA ALA A 26 -6.99 -5.58 -2.22
C ALA A 26 -6.28 -5.62 -0.87
N SER A 27 -5.28 -4.76 -0.68
CA SER A 27 -4.66 -4.55 0.62
C SER A 27 -5.75 -4.03 1.54
N GLU A 28 -6.11 -4.83 2.55
CA GLU A 28 -6.99 -4.36 3.62
C GLU A 28 -6.31 -3.18 4.32
N ASP A 29 -7.08 -2.14 4.64
CA ASP A 29 -6.58 -0.98 5.38
C ASP A 29 -6.11 -1.44 6.77
N THR A 30 -4.87 -1.10 7.12
CA THR A 30 -4.21 -1.58 8.34
C THR A 30 -3.82 -0.47 9.29
N ALA A 31 -3.56 0.71 8.77
CA ALA A 31 -3.19 1.90 9.52
C ALA A 31 -3.91 3.14 8.97
N ILE A 32 -4.01 4.16 9.80
CA ILE A 32 -4.42 5.51 9.40
C ILE A 32 -3.28 6.49 9.67
N VAL A 33 -3.11 7.46 8.77
CA VAL A 33 -2.21 8.59 8.98
C VAL A 33 -2.85 9.52 9.99
N GLU A 34 -2.32 9.58 11.20
CA GLU A 34 -2.85 10.49 12.23
C GLU A 34 -2.37 11.93 12.00
N SER A 35 -1.09 12.11 11.69
CA SER A 35 -0.52 13.44 11.45
C SER A 35 0.73 13.40 10.59
N LEU A 36 1.00 14.50 9.88
CA LEU A 36 2.20 14.72 9.08
C LEU A 36 2.82 16.10 9.38
N THR A 37 4.14 16.18 9.51
CA THR A 37 4.82 17.49 9.65
C THR A 37 4.96 18.26 8.34
N SER A 38 4.62 17.64 7.20
CA SER A 38 4.82 18.21 5.87
C SER A 38 3.74 17.73 4.92
N ASP A 39 3.25 18.65 4.09
CA ASP A 39 2.29 18.32 3.04
C ASP A 39 2.93 17.43 1.97
N ARG A 40 2.17 16.45 1.49
CA ARG A 40 2.58 15.52 0.45
C ARG A 40 1.45 15.23 -0.53
N GLN A 41 1.80 14.63 -1.67
CA GLN A 41 0.83 14.23 -2.69
C GLN A 41 0.47 12.75 -2.63
N ASP A 42 1.32 11.92 -2.01
CA ASP A 42 1.21 10.47 -1.98
C ASP A 42 0.47 9.94 -0.74
N ILE A 43 0.53 10.66 0.38
CA ILE A 43 -0.24 10.41 1.60
C ILE A 43 -0.66 11.74 2.24
N GLN A 44 -1.81 11.76 2.88
CA GLN A 44 -2.37 12.90 3.59
C GLN A 44 -2.84 12.48 4.99
N GLU A 45 -3.05 13.45 5.88
CA GLU A 45 -3.66 13.19 7.18
C GLU A 45 -5.05 12.54 7.00
N MET A 46 -5.34 11.53 7.81
CA MET A 46 -6.51 10.64 7.76
C MET A 46 -6.56 9.65 6.58
N ASP A 47 -5.54 9.59 5.72
CA ASP A 47 -5.48 8.54 4.70
C ASP A 47 -5.33 7.15 5.35
N PHE A 48 -6.04 6.18 4.78
CA PHE A 48 -5.89 4.77 5.14
C PHE A 48 -4.75 4.13 4.35
N LEU A 49 -3.94 3.35 5.05
CA LEU A 49 -2.78 2.66 4.51
C LEU A 49 -2.92 1.16 4.64
N GLY A 50 -2.75 0.48 3.51
CA GLY A 50 -2.79 -0.97 3.41
C GLY A 50 -1.42 -1.62 3.58
N SER A 51 -1.41 -2.86 4.06
CA SER A 51 -0.18 -3.65 4.18
C SER A 51 0.55 -3.79 2.83
N GLY A 52 1.87 -3.68 2.88
CA GLY A 52 2.77 -3.73 1.72
C GLY A 52 2.98 -2.39 1.01
N GLN A 53 2.18 -1.36 1.31
CA GLN A 53 2.44 -0.01 0.80
C GLN A 53 3.80 0.48 1.31
N THR A 54 4.56 1.12 0.42
CA THR A 54 5.91 1.62 0.73
C THR A 54 6.09 3.03 0.18
N PHE A 55 6.67 3.91 0.98
CA PHE A 55 6.98 5.29 0.61
C PHE A 55 8.17 5.82 1.43
N ASP A 56 8.77 6.90 0.97
CA ASP A 56 9.92 7.53 1.61
C ASP A 56 9.53 8.78 2.39
N LEU A 57 10.03 8.91 3.61
CA LEU A 57 10.01 10.14 4.39
C LEU A 57 11.34 10.87 4.20
N LYS A 58 11.28 12.17 3.94
CA LYS A 58 12.48 13.01 3.89
C LYS A 58 13.14 13.06 5.27
N LYS A 59 14.44 13.39 5.29
CA LYS A 59 15.16 13.56 6.56
C LYS A 59 14.47 14.63 7.43
N GLY A 60 14.09 14.24 8.64
CA GLY A 60 13.42 15.11 9.61
C GLY A 60 11.92 15.26 9.41
N GLU A 61 11.34 14.66 8.36
CA GLU A 61 9.90 14.55 8.21
C GLU A 61 9.37 13.52 9.19
N VAL A 62 8.31 13.88 9.91
CA VAL A 62 7.67 13.04 10.92
C VAL A 62 6.27 12.64 10.47
N LEU A 63 6.02 11.34 10.54
CA LEU A 63 4.74 10.70 10.25
C LEU A 63 4.25 10.01 11.52
N THR A 64 3.01 10.25 11.90
CA THR A 64 2.34 9.49 12.95
C THR A 64 1.29 8.58 12.34
N LEU A 65 1.37 7.29 12.66
CA LEU A 65 0.42 6.26 12.25
C LEU A 65 -0.28 5.67 13.46
N VAL A 66 -1.56 5.33 13.30
CA VAL A 66 -2.28 4.47 14.24
C VAL A 66 -2.75 3.22 13.53
N TYR A 67 -2.42 2.06 14.07
CA TYR A 67 -2.81 0.76 13.52
C TYR A 67 -4.17 0.33 14.04
N LEU A 68 -5.06 -0.01 13.10
CA LEU A 68 -6.48 -0.26 13.36
C LEU A 68 -6.70 -1.52 14.22
N ASN A 69 -5.85 -2.54 14.04
CA ASN A 69 -6.04 -3.86 14.64
C ASN A 69 -5.03 -4.22 15.74
N SER A 70 -4.02 -3.37 16.00
CA SER A 70 -2.97 -3.68 16.98
C SER A 70 -2.90 -2.74 18.16
N CYS A 71 -3.71 -1.67 18.19
CA CYS A 71 -3.67 -0.65 19.25
C CYS A 71 -2.26 -0.05 19.40
N VAL A 72 -1.56 0.11 18.28
CA VAL A 72 -0.21 0.63 18.21
C VAL A 72 -0.25 1.98 17.50
N GLN A 73 0.45 2.95 18.08
CA GLN A 73 0.82 4.18 17.42
C GLN A 73 2.32 4.16 17.11
N GLU A 74 2.68 4.56 15.90
CA GLU A 74 4.06 4.72 15.48
C GLU A 74 4.32 6.19 15.15
N VAL A 75 5.39 6.74 15.71
CA VAL A 75 5.94 8.04 15.32
C VAL A 75 7.25 7.77 14.60
N ILE A 76 7.26 8.01 13.29
CA ILE A 76 8.36 7.67 12.38
C ILE A 76 9.02 8.96 11.90
N THR A 77 10.36 9.00 11.93
CA THR A 77 11.14 10.15 11.44
C THR A 77 12.08 9.73 10.31
N GLY A 78 11.83 10.20 9.10
CA GLY A 78 12.62 9.91 7.90
C GLY A 78 12.66 8.43 7.50
N GLY A 79 13.37 8.15 6.41
CA GLY A 79 13.64 6.78 5.93
C GLY A 79 12.55 6.20 5.04
N THR A 80 12.77 4.96 4.59
CA THR A 80 11.79 4.21 3.80
C THR A 80 10.87 3.44 4.75
N VAL A 81 9.58 3.66 4.59
CA VAL A 81 8.51 3.08 5.42
C VAL A 81 7.77 2.04 4.59
N THR A 82 7.69 0.80 5.08
CA THR A 82 6.80 -0.23 4.53
C THR A 82 5.75 -0.59 5.58
N ILE A 83 4.48 -0.40 5.22
CA ILE A 83 3.34 -0.67 6.10
C ILE A 83 3.17 -2.18 6.27
N GLY A 84 3.09 -2.64 7.51
CA GLY A 84 2.82 -4.04 7.84
C GLY A 84 1.38 -4.24 8.34
N ALA A 85 1.06 -5.44 8.83
CA ALA A 85 -0.28 -5.72 9.35
C ALA A 85 -0.56 -5.12 10.73
N SER A 86 0.48 -4.79 11.50
CA SER A 86 0.36 -4.34 12.90
C SER A 86 1.39 -3.30 13.33
N LYS A 87 2.41 -3.10 12.50
CA LYS A 87 3.54 -2.18 12.67
C LYS A 87 4.27 -2.02 11.35
N SER A 88 5.06 -0.97 11.20
CA SER A 88 5.84 -0.71 9.99
C SER A 88 7.23 -1.34 10.05
N LEU A 89 7.80 -1.61 8.87
CA LEU A 89 9.23 -1.82 8.69
C LEU A 89 9.86 -0.50 8.24
N ILE A 90 10.90 -0.05 8.96
CA ILE A 90 11.58 1.21 8.69
C ILE A 90 13.04 0.94 8.32
N VAL A 91 13.51 1.53 7.22
CA VAL A 91 14.91 1.46 6.77
C VAL A 91 15.49 2.86 6.66
N GLY A 92 16.59 3.12 7.38
CA GLY A 92 17.29 4.40 7.32
C GLY A 92 16.59 5.57 8.02
N GLY A 93 15.60 5.29 8.87
CA GLY A 93 14.90 6.25 9.72
C GLY A 93 14.73 5.72 11.14
N ASP A 94 14.06 6.50 11.98
CA ASP A 94 13.80 6.18 13.39
C ASP A 94 12.30 5.95 13.62
N VAL A 95 11.95 5.08 14.59
CA VAL A 95 10.56 4.83 14.98
C VAL A 95 10.42 4.73 16.49
N ILE A 96 9.40 5.40 17.02
CA ILE A 96 8.94 5.27 18.40
C ILE A 96 7.58 4.58 18.36
N ILE A 97 7.44 3.50 19.14
CA ILE A 97 6.22 2.69 19.19
C ILE A 97 5.58 2.85 20.55
N SER A 98 4.29 3.20 20.56
CA SER A 98 3.49 3.37 21.77
C SER A 98 2.23 2.51 21.69
N ALA A 99 1.83 1.92 22.82
CA ALA A 99 0.51 1.30 22.93
C ALA A 99 -0.54 2.40 23.16
N VAL A 100 -1.62 2.37 22.39
CA VAL A 100 -2.77 3.28 22.54
C VAL A 100 -4.01 2.51 22.97
N LYS A 101 -4.98 3.23 23.54
CA LYS A 101 -6.26 2.64 23.92
C LYS A 101 -7.06 2.35 22.64
N CYS A 102 -7.31 1.07 22.33
CA CYS A 102 -8.39 0.73 21.43
C CYS A 102 -9.72 0.86 22.17
N ASP A 103 -10.62 1.69 21.66
CA ASP A 103 -12.02 1.63 22.07
C ASP A 103 -12.67 0.43 21.37
N THR A 104 -12.64 -0.70 22.07
CA THR A 104 -13.44 -1.88 21.75
C THR A 104 -14.79 -1.83 22.46
N ASP A 105 -15.22 -0.65 22.92
CA ASP A 105 -16.56 -0.50 23.50
C ASP A 105 -17.56 -0.60 22.35
N VAL A 106 -17.99 -1.84 22.10
CA VAL A 106 -19.18 -2.11 21.31
C VAL A 106 -20.27 -1.33 22.01
N MET A 107 -20.76 -0.27 21.36
CA MET A 107 -22.04 0.32 21.72
C MET A 107 -23.10 -0.78 21.62
N THR A 108 -23.33 -1.49 22.72
CA THR A 108 -24.56 -2.24 22.90
C THR A 108 -25.63 -1.17 23.05
N ALA A 109 -26.22 -0.76 21.94
CA ALA A 109 -27.53 -0.12 21.97
C ALA A 109 -28.47 -1.13 22.63
N SER A 110 -28.63 -0.97 23.95
CA SER A 110 -29.65 -1.66 24.72
C SER A 110 -30.97 -0.94 24.42
N GLU A 111 -31.94 -1.74 24.02
CA GLU A 111 -33.29 -1.38 23.54
C GLU A 111 -34.06 -0.40 24.43
#